data_AF-A0A1I2WEY2-F1
#
_entry.id   AF-A0A1I2WEY2-F1
#
_cell.length_a   1.000
_cell.length_b   1.000
_cell.length_c   1.000
_cell.angle_alpha   90.00
_cell.angle_beta   90.00
_cell.angle_gamma   90.00
#
_symmetry.space_group_name_H-M   'P 1'
#
loop_
_entity.id
_entity.type
_entity.pdbx_description
1 polymer ?
#
loop_
_entity_poly.entity_id
_entity_poly.type
_entity_poly.pdbx_seq_one_letter_code
_entity_poly.pdbx_strand_id
1 'polypeptide(L)'
;MTPLERRIRRAVEFRRWMVRIGAAVLLLAAVVLAVAVPGVGTWIVAAVVAGVASTLGGLVTRSADKALALGRDAVLASAPAAPLVVAAFQGDGMRGHIAPVPSDLTELRGSPGWVAVGSRTVVWLMIEATVDRAVILTKLEVRVESRATPPPIDDIEPPPMAEPMAEQELRTFQVNLSDPTPVPRPADGVPDFPYTVSHLDPERFLLQVDAGGPGDVAWRVNVHWLCNGRSGDVIADNEGQPFRLVTMRDL
;
A
#
# COMPACT_ATOMS: atom_id res chain seq x y z
N MET A 1 2.26 -6.92 61.75
CA MET A 1 1.73 -8.05 60.95
C MET A 1 1.85 -9.34 61.74
N THR A 2 0.73 -9.94 62.12
CA THR A 2 0.69 -11.04 63.11
C THR A 2 1.02 -12.40 62.47
N PRO A 3 1.43 -13.42 63.25
CA PRO A 3 1.76 -14.75 62.73
C PRO A 3 0.60 -15.44 61.99
N LEU A 4 -0.64 -15.07 62.33
CA LEU A 4 -1.86 -15.60 61.72
C LEU A 4 -2.04 -15.08 60.27
N GLU A 5 -1.74 -13.80 60.03
CA GLU A 5 -1.78 -13.18 58.69
C GLU A 5 -0.76 -13.83 57.73
N ARG A 6 0.40 -14.26 58.24
CA ARG A 6 1.42 -14.97 57.46
C ARG A 6 1.00 -16.38 57.04
N ARG A 7 0.09 -17.04 57.77
CA ARG A 7 -0.42 -18.37 57.40
C ARG A 7 -1.51 -18.29 56.34
N ILE A 8 -2.40 -17.30 56.44
CA ILE A 8 -3.47 -17.07 55.46
C ILE A 8 -2.88 -16.63 54.10
N ARG A 9 -1.88 -15.74 54.11
CA ARG A 9 -1.21 -15.29 52.88
C ARG A 9 -0.50 -16.44 52.15
N ARG A 10 0.15 -17.35 52.90
CA ARG A 10 0.80 -18.54 52.33
C ARG A 10 -0.19 -19.55 51.75
N ALA A 11 -1.36 -19.75 52.37
CA ALA A 11 -2.38 -20.64 51.81
C ALA A 11 -2.98 -20.10 50.50
N VAL A 12 -3.15 -18.78 50.39
CA VAL A 12 -3.66 -18.13 49.17
C VAL A 12 -2.62 -18.13 48.04
N GLU A 13 -1.34 -17.93 48.37
CA GLU A 13 -0.25 -18.02 47.41
C GLU A 13 -0.03 -19.46 46.92
N PHE A 14 -0.14 -20.46 47.81
CA PHE A 14 -0.03 -21.87 47.44
C PHE A 14 -1.15 -22.32 46.49
N ARG A 15 -2.39 -21.90 46.74
CA ARG A 15 -3.53 -22.18 45.85
C ARG A 15 -3.37 -21.50 44.49
N ARG A 16 -2.86 -20.27 44.42
CA ARG A 16 -2.52 -19.59 43.15
C ARG A 16 -1.38 -20.27 42.40
N TRP A 17 -0.40 -20.80 43.13
CA TRP A 17 0.74 -21.50 42.55
C TRP A 17 0.33 -22.86 41.95
N MET A 18 -0.50 -23.63 42.65
CA MET A 18 -1.06 -24.88 42.12
C MET A 18 -1.90 -24.69 40.87
N VAL A 19 -2.73 -23.64 40.80
CA VAL A 19 -3.56 -23.34 39.61
C VAL A 19 -2.68 -22.99 38.40
N ARG A 20 -1.58 -22.27 38.61
CA ARG A 20 -0.62 -21.93 37.54
C ARG A 20 0.11 -23.16 37.01
N ILE A 21 0.48 -24.09 37.89
CA ILE A 21 1.12 -25.35 37.48
C ILE A 21 0.14 -26.21 36.69
N GLY A 22 -1.11 -26.34 37.13
CA GLY A 22 -2.14 -27.08 36.40
C GLY A 22 -2.37 -26.53 34.98
N ALA A 23 -2.44 -25.21 34.83
CA ALA A 23 -2.59 -24.55 33.53
C ALA A 23 -1.35 -24.76 32.63
N ALA A 24 -0.13 -24.71 33.21
CA ALA A 24 1.10 -24.95 32.47
C ALA A 24 1.23 -26.40 31.99
N VAL A 25 0.86 -27.38 32.82
CA VAL A 25 0.86 -28.81 32.45
C VAL A 25 -0.13 -29.10 31.33
N LEU A 26 -1.32 -28.50 31.37
CA LEU A 26 -2.33 -28.63 30.30
C LEU A 26 -1.86 -28.01 28.98
N LEU A 27 -1.21 -26.84 29.02
CA LEU A 27 -0.62 -26.21 27.84
C LEU A 27 0.48 -27.08 27.23
N LEU A 28 1.35 -27.65 28.06
CA LEU A 28 2.42 -28.53 27.61
C LEU A 28 1.87 -29.82 26.97
N ALA A 29 0.84 -30.42 27.58
CA ALA A 29 0.17 -31.59 27.01
C ALA A 29 -0.50 -31.29 25.66
N ALA A 30 -1.13 -30.11 25.51
CA ALA A 30 -1.75 -29.69 24.26
C ALA A 30 -0.72 -29.46 23.15
N VAL A 31 0.45 -28.89 23.48
CA VAL A 31 1.56 -28.67 22.52
C VAL A 31 2.14 -30.01 22.07
N VAL A 32 2.35 -30.96 22.98
CA VAL A 32 2.85 -32.31 22.64
C VAL A 32 1.87 -33.04 21.72
N LEU A 33 0.57 -32.95 21.98
CA LEU A 33 -0.47 -33.59 21.16
C LEU A 33 -0.54 -32.98 19.75
N ALA A 34 -0.33 -31.66 19.62
CA ALA A 34 -0.35 -30.95 18.34
C ALA A 34 0.84 -31.31 17.42
N VAL A 35 1.98 -31.70 18.00
CA VAL A 35 3.19 -32.10 17.26
C VAL A 35 3.15 -33.57 16.85
N ALA A 36 2.53 -34.44 17.67
CA ALA A 36 2.57 -35.90 17.47
C ALA A 36 1.57 -36.44 16.43
N VAL A 37 0.55 -35.67 16.03
CA VAL A 37 -0.51 -36.13 15.11
C VAL A 37 -0.60 -35.24 13.87
N PRO A 38 -0.09 -35.68 12.69
CA PRO A 38 -0.18 -34.93 11.45
C PRO A 38 -1.64 -34.74 11.02
N GLY A 39 -2.03 -33.50 10.70
CA GLY A 39 -3.38 -33.16 10.22
C GLY A 39 -4.40 -32.73 11.28
N VAL A 40 -4.03 -32.72 12.57
CA VAL A 40 -4.95 -32.39 13.67
C VAL A 40 -4.56 -31.07 14.41
N GLY A 41 -3.37 -30.52 14.12
CA GLY A 41 -2.75 -29.44 14.90
C GLY A 41 -3.49 -28.10 14.95
N THR A 42 -4.22 -27.70 13.91
CA THR A 42 -4.73 -26.32 13.80
C THR A 42 -6.04 -26.09 14.56
N TRP A 43 -6.95 -27.08 14.59
CA TRP A 43 -8.27 -26.93 15.22
C TRP A 43 -8.21 -27.15 16.74
N ILE A 44 -7.29 -27.98 17.23
CA ILE A 44 -7.11 -28.22 18.67
C ILE A 44 -6.46 -27.01 19.35
N VAL A 45 -5.48 -26.35 18.71
CA VAL A 45 -4.87 -25.12 19.26
C VAL A 45 -5.91 -24.00 19.38
N ALA A 46 -6.77 -23.82 18.37
CA ALA A 46 -7.88 -22.87 18.43
C ALA A 46 -8.90 -23.22 19.53
N ALA A 47 -9.22 -24.51 19.72
CA ALA A 47 -10.13 -24.97 20.75
C ALA A 47 -9.55 -24.83 22.18
N VAL A 48 -8.25 -25.04 22.36
CA VAL A 48 -7.55 -24.85 23.64
C VAL A 48 -7.48 -23.37 24.00
N VAL A 49 -7.23 -22.49 23.02
CA VAL A 49 -7.24 -21.03 23.20
C VAL A 49 -8.66 -20.52 23.51
N ALA A 50 -9.68 -21.04 22.84
CA ALA A 50 -11.09 -20.69 23.10
C ALA A 50 -11.58 -21.22 24.47
N GLY A 51 -11.12 -22.41 24.88
CA GLY A 51 -11.45 -23.01 26.19
C GLY A 51 -10.90 -22.20 27.36
N VAL A 52 -9.65 -21.73 27.28
CA VAL A 52 -9.03 -20.89 28.32
C VAL A 52 -9.76 -19.54 28.47
N ALA A 53 -10.35 -19.00 27.40
CA ALA A 53 -11.08 -17.73 27.42
C ALA A 53 -12.43 -17.79 28.20
N SER A 54 -13.01 -18.98 28.39
CA SER A 54 -14.35 -19.14 28.98
C SER A 54 -14.44 -18.95 30.51
N THR A 55 -13.31 -18.75 31.22
CA THR A 55 -13.31 -18.62 32.70
C THR A 55 -13.02 -17.21 33.23
N LEU A 56 -12.84 -16.22 32.35
CA LEU A 56 -12.53 -14.82 32.72
C LEU A 56 -13.54 -13.84 32.11
N GLY A 57 -14.82 -14.00 32.44
CA GLY A 57 -15.94 -13.21 31.89
C GLY A 57 -16.01 -11.73 32.27
N GLY A 58 -14.88 -11.06 32.58
CA GLY A 58 -14.87 -9.67 33.02
C GLY A 58 -13.83 -8.75 32.38
N LEU A 59 -12.93 -9.26 31.53
CA LEU A 59 -11.81 -8.47 30.99
C LEU A 59 -11.77 -8.39 29.45
N VAL A 60 -12.88 -8.68 28.78
CA VAL A 60 -12.85 -9.07 27.35
C VAL A 60 -12.83 -7.88 26.38
N THR A 61 -13.36 -6.70 26.71
CA THR A 61 -13.51 -5.64 25.70
C THR A 61 -12.15 -5.06 25.25
N ARG A 62 -11.29 -4.67 26.20
CA ARG A 62 -9.98 -4.07 25.87
C ARG A 62 -8.99 -5.04 25.24
N SER A 63 -9.09 -6.33 25.58
CA SER A 63 -8.24 -7.37 25.01
C SER A 63 -8.78 -7.89 23.67
N ALA A 64 -10.11 -7.88 23.48
CA ALA A 64 -10.70 -8.18 22.18
C ALA A 64 -10.31 -7.10 21.17
N ASP A 65 -10.39 -5.81 21.52
CA ASP A 65 -9.97 -4.73 20.63
C ASP A 65 -8.48 -4.80 20.30
N LYS A 66 -7.62 -5.13 21.28
CA LYS A 66 -6.20 -5.38 21.04
C LYS A 66 -5.94 -6.64 20.22
N ALA A 67 -6.69 -7.72 20.42
CA ALA A 67 -6.56 -8.96 19.66
C ALA A 67 -7.12 -8.82 18.24
N LEU A 68 -8.13 -7.97 18.05
CA LEU A 68 -8.68 -7.54 16.76
C LEU A 68 -7.72 -6.60 16.05
N ALA A 69 -7.07 -5.68 16.76
CA ALA A 69 -6.01 -4.82 16.22
C ALA A 69 -4.77 -5.64 15.85
N LEU A 70 -4.28 -6.50 16.74
CA LEU A 70 -3.17 -7.42 16.46
C LEU A 70 -3.53 -8.44 15.39
N GLY A 71 -4.78 -8.89 15.32
CA GLY A 71 -5.29 -9.77 14.27
C GLY A 71 -5.41 -9.03 12.94
N ARG A 72 -5.82 -7.77 12.93
CA ARG A 72 -5.86 -6.90 11.75
C ARG A 72 -4.46 -6.58 11.25
N ASP A 73 -3.53 -6.26 12.15
CA ASP A 73 -2.13 -6.00 11.83
C ASP A 73 -1.41 -7.28 11.38
N ALA A 74 -1.74 -8.45 11.96
CA ALA A 74 -1.20 -9.75 11.54
C ALA A 74 -1.78 -10.24 10.21
N VAL A 75 -3.06 -9.96 9.93
CA VAL A 75 -3.70 -10.23 8.62
C VAL A 75 -3.15 -9.28 7.55
N LEU A 76 -2.84 -8.03 7.90
CA LEU A 76 -2.12 -7.10 7.03
C LEU A 76 -0.63 -7.49 6.87
N ALA A 77 -0.04 -8.18 7.85
CA ALA A 77 1.36 -8.63 7.83
C ALA A 77 1.61 -9.98 7.14
N SER A 78 0.65 -10.54 6.38
CA SER A 78 0.94 -11.71 5.53
C SER A 78 0.09 -11.76 4.26
N ALA A 79 -0.18 -10.60 3.66
CA ALA A 79 -0.30 -10.58 2.21
C ALA A 79 1.08 -10.96 1.65
N PRO A 80 1.21 -12.02 0.83
CA PRO A 80 2.50 -12.34 0.25
C PRO A 80 2.91 -11.15 -0.60
N ALA A 81 4.13 -10.64 -0.39
CA ALA A 81 4.67 -9.52 -1.15
C ALA A 81 4.38 -9.70 -2.65
N ALA A 82 3.98 -8.61 -3.30
CA ALA A 82 3.72 -8.64 -4.74
C ALA A 82 4.96 -9.18 -5.48
N PRO A 83 4.79 -9.96 -6.56
CA PRO A 83 5.90 -10.54 -7.30
C PRO A 83 6.62 -9.51 -8.19
N LEU A 84 6.32 -8.22 -8.02
CA LEU A 84 6.84 -7.11 -8.79
C LEU A 84 6.96 -5.86 -7.92
N VAL A 85 7.82 -4.96 -8.36
CA VAL A 85 7.91 -3.59 -7.86
C VAL A 85 7.58 -2.61 -9.00
N VAL A 86 7.02 -1.46 -8.64
CA VAL A 86 6.76 -0.37 -9.58
C VAL A 86 7.42 0.88 -9.05
N ALA A 87 8.42 1.39 -9.76
CA ALA A 87 8.91 2.74 -9.56
C ALA A 87 8.11 3.67 -10.48
N ALA A 88 7.57 4.75 -9.92
CA ALA A 88 6.81 5.70 -10.70
C ALA A 88 7.25 7.12 -10.40
N PHE A 89 7.24 7.96 -11.44
CA PHE A 89 7.53 9.38 -11.30
C PHE A 89 6.66 10.18 -12.26
N GLN A 90 6.17 11.32 -11.77
CA GLN A 90 5.54 12.31 -12.62
C GLN A 90 6.62 13.19 -13.23
N GLY A 91 6.60 13.34 -14.55
CA GLY A 91 7.62 14.12 -15.24
C GLY A 91 7.61 15.57 -14.80
N ASP A 92 8.81 16.17 -14.82
CA ASP A 92 9.05 17.55 -14.42
C ASP A 92 8.55 18.54 -15.49
N GLY A 93 7.26 18.49 -15.83
CA GLY A 93 6.64 19.52 -16.67
C GLY A 93 6.67 20.89 -15.99
N MET A 94 5.81 21.80 -16.44
CA MET A 94 5.57 23.02 -15.68
C MET A 94 5.04 22.64 -14.29
N ARG A 95 5.66 23.18 -13.24
CA ARG A 95 5.25 22.92 -11.85
C ARG A 95 4.84 24.21 -11.19
N GLY A 96 3.84 24.14 -10.33
CA GLY A 96 3.38 25.28 -9.53
C GLY A 96 3.34 24.95 -8.05
N HIS A 97 3.53 25.96 -7.21
CA HIS A 97 3.44 25.79 -5.76
C HIS A 97 2.05 26.19 -5.25
N ILE A 98 1.43 25.29 -4.47
CA ILE A 98 0.16 25.54 -3.81
C ILE A 98 0.43 26.31 -2.51
N ALA A 99 -0.02 27.55 -2.52
CA ALA A 99 0.19 28.59 -1.51
C ALA A 99 -0.08 28.17 -0.05
N PRO A 100 0.54 28.86 0.94
CA PRO A 100 1.49 29.97 0.77
C PRO A 100 2.91 29.49 0.51
N VAL A 101 3.61 30.18 -0.40
CA VAL A 101 5.04 29.97 -0.67
C VAL A 101 5.85 30.33 0.59
N PRO A 102 6.68 29.42 1.13
CA PRO A 102 7.62 29.75 2.20
C PRO A 102 8.52 30.91 1.79
N SER A 103 8.76 31.86 2.69
CA SER A 103 9.63 33.00 2.40
C SER A 103 11.10 32.60 2.22
N ASP A 104 11.48 31.41 2.69
CA ASP A 104 12.79 30.81 2.46
C ASP A 104 12.78 29.95 1.19
N LEU A 105 13.55 30.37 0.18
CA LEU A 105 13.72 29.65 -1.09
C LEU A 105 14.33 28.24 -0.90
N THR A 106 15.01 27.99 0.22
CA THR A 106 15.58 26.69 0.58
C THR A 106 14.48 25.72 1.04
N GLU A 107 13.48 26.22 1.78
CA GLU A 107 12.29 25.44 2.18
C GLU A 107 11.35 25.21 1.00
N LEU A 108 11.30 26.14 0.04
CA LEU A 108 10.48 26.04 -1.15
C LEU A 108 10.90 24.86 -2.04
N ARG A 109 12.19 24.67 -2.33
CA ARG A 109 12.67 23.66 -3.29
C ARG A 109 12.27 22.22 -2.98
N GLY A 110 12.10 21.87 -1.71
CA GLY A 110 11.69 20.52 -1.27
C GLY A 110 10.25 20.45 -0.75
N SER A 111 9.47 21.52 -0.93
CA SER A 111 8.14 21.64 -0.34
C SER A 111 7.15 20.64 -0.97
N PRO A 112 6.31 19.96 -0.17
CA PRO A 112 5.25 19.08 -0.68
C PRO A 112 4.14 19.84 -1.44
N GLY A 113 4.17 21.18 -1.43
CA GLY A 113 3.24 22.05 -2.17
C GLY A 113 3.43 22.08 -3.69
N TRP A 114 4.52 21.50 -4.22
CA TRP A 114 4.75 21.48 -5.67
C TRP A 114 3.85 20.47 -6.40
N VAL A 115 3.14 20.94 -7.41
CA VAL A 115 2.24 20.13 -8.25
C VAL A 115 2.51 20.36 -9.73
N ALA A 116 2.18 19.38 -10.58
CA ALA A 116 2.21 19.61 -12.02
C ALA A 116 1.08 20.55 -12.42
N VAL A 117 1.41 21.54 -13.26
CA VAL A 117 0.46 22.53 -13.78
C VAL A 117 0.43 22.45 -15.30
N GLY A 118 -0.77 22.47 -15.87
CA GLY A 118 -0.98 22.45 -17.32
C GLY A 118 -2.20 21.63 -17.72
N SER A 119 -2.44 21.52 -19.03
CA SER A 119 -3.50 20.65 -19.56
C SER A 119 -3.09 19.18 -19.64
N ARG A 120 -1.78 18.92 -19.64
CA ARG A 120 -1.20 17.58 -19.75
C ARG A 120 -0.01 17.39 -18.84
N THR A 121 0.19 16.15 -18.41
CA THR A 121 1.39 15.69 -17.71
C THR A 121 1.81 14.33 -18.26
N VAL A 122 3.05 13.95 -17.97
CA VAL A 122 3.52 12.58 -18.21
C VAL A 122 3.78 11.88 -16.89
N VAL A 123 3.48 10.58 -16.81
CA VAL A 123 3.87 9.70 -15.71
C VAL A 123 4.63 8.51 -16.28
N TRP A 124 5.75 8.19 -15.68
CA TRP A 124 6.60 7.09 -16.07
C TRP A 124 6.45 5.97 -15.06
N LEU A 125 6.28 4.74 -15.55
CA LEU A 125 6.30 3.54 -14.72
C LEU A 125 7.46 2.66 -15.17
N MET A 126 8.28 2.22 -14.23
CA MET A 126 9.29 1.19 -14.42
C MET A 126 8.91 -0.01 -13.57
N ILE A 127 8.71 -1.14 -14.22
CA ILE A 127 8.14 -2.33 -13.61
C ILE A 127 9.10 -3.49 -13.78
N GLU A 128 9.48 -4.09 -12.65
CA GLU A 128 10.39 -5.23 -12.60
C GLU A 128 9.78 -6.34 -11.76
N ALA A 129 9.95 -7.59 -12.20
CA ALA A 129 9.60 -8.74 -11.37
C ALA A 129 10.64 -8.93 -10.26
N THR A 130 10.20 -9.16 -9.03
CA THR A 130 11.09 -9.46 -7.89
C THR A 130 11.32 -10.96 -7.67
N VAL A 131 10.78 -11.78 -8.56
CA VAL A 131 10.83 -13.23 -8.51
C VAL A 131 11.52 -13.78 -9.75
N ASP A 132 12.15 -14.95 -9.62
CA ASP A 132 12.79 -15.65 -10.73
C ASP A 132 11.75 -16.39 -11.61
N ARG A 133 10.81 -15.60 -12.14
CA ARG A 133 9.72 -16.03 -13.02
C ARG A 133 9.11 -14.82 -13.71
N ALA A 134 8.64 -15.03 -14.94
CA ALA A 134 7.80 -14.08 -15.66
C ALA A 134 6.52 -13.72 -14.89
N VAL A 135 6.28 -12.41 -14.73
CA VAL A 135 5.02 -11.86 -14.22
C VAL A 135 4.27 -11.24 -15.38
N ILE A 136 2.99 -11.57 -15.52
CA ILE A 136 2.14 -11.02 -16.57
C ILE A 136 1.46 -9.78 -16.00
N LEU A 137 1.70 -8.62 -16.62
CA LEU A 137 0.95 -7.41 -16.38
C LEU A 137 -0.33 -7.50 -17.21
N THR A 138 -1.49 -7.41 -16.57
CA THR A 138 -2.79 -7.67 -17.22
C THR A 138 -3.52 -6.41 -17.61
N LYS A 139 -3.31 -5.30 -16.88
CA LYS A 139 -3.81 -3.96 -17.23
C LYS A 139 -3.18 -2.89 -16.34
N LEU A 140 -3.27 -1.64 -16.78
CA LEU A 140 -3.21 -0.47 -15.93
C LEU A 140 -4.63 0.00 -15.61
N GLU A 141 -4.89 0.31 -14.35
CA GLU A 141 -6.14 0.91 -13.92
C GLU A 141 -5.85 2.29 -13.30
N VAL A 142 -6.43 3.34 -13.87
CA VAL A 142 -6.30 4.70 -13.33
C VAL A 142 -7.48 4.96 -12.40
N ARG A 143 -7.18 5.36 -11.16
CA ARG A 143 -8.18 5.73 -10.17
C ARG A 143 -8.03 7.20 -9.81
N VAL A 144 -9.09 7.96 -10.07
CA VAL A 144 -9.18 9.34 -9.60
C VAL A 144 -9.63 9.33 -8.15
N GLU A 145 -8.82 9.91 -7.27
CA GLU A 145 -9.08 9.99 -5.83
C GLU A 145 -9.88 11.24 -5.48
N SER A 146 -9.58 12.37 -6.12
CA SER A 146 -10.30 13.62 -5.91
C SER A 146 -10.32 14.51 -7.13
N ARG A 147 -11.37 15.34 -7.22
CA ARG A 147 -11.50 16.44 -8.16
C ARG A 147 -11.93 17.68 -7.40
N ALA A 148 -11.23 18.79 -7.60
CA ALA A 148 -11.52 20.06 -6.97
C ALA A 148 -11.43 21.20 -7.98
N THR A 149 -11.86 22.39 -7.54
CA THR A 149 -11.57 23.64 -8.28
C THR A 149 -10.06 23.91 -8.17
N PRO A 150 -9.40 24.44 -9.21
CA PRO A 150 -7.98 24.76 -9.14
C PRO A 150 -7.66 25.62 -7.91
N PRO A 151 -6.68 25.26 -7.08
CA PRO A 151 -6.22 26.12 -6.00
C PRO A 151 -5.49 27.35 -6.56
N PRO A 152 -5.31 28.41 -5.75
CA PRO A 152 -4.32 29.44 -6.05
C PRO A 152 -2.94 28.82 -6.24
N ILE A 153 -2.25 29.22 -7.30
CA ILE A 153 -0.86 28.87 -7.61
C ILE A 153 -0.08 30.18 -7.65
N ASP A 154 1.00 30.24 -6.88
CA ASP A 154 1.79 31.47 -6.75
C ASP A 154 3.02 31.42 -7.66
N ASP A 155 3.90 30.45 -7.43
CA ASP A 155 5.14 30.28 -8.18
C ASP A 155 4.96 29.24 -9.28
N ILE A 156 5.54 29.49 -10.45
CA ILE A 156 5.54 28.57 -11.59
C ILE A 156 6.97 28.40 -12.05
N GLU A 157 7.48 27.19 -11.89
CA GLU A 157 8.79 26.81 -12.39
C GLU A 157 8.65 26.20 -13.79
N PRO A 158 9.45 26.66 -14.77
CA PRO A 158 9.54 25.98 -16.05
C PRO A 158 10.11 24.57 -15.84
N PRO A 159 9.79 23.62 -16.74
CA PRO A 159 10.38 22.30 -16.68
C PRO A 159 11.92 22.41 -16.66
N PRO A 160 12.65 21.64 -15.82
CA PRO A 160 14.09 21.53 -15.96
C PRO A 160 14.40 21.12 -17.39
N MET A 161 15.49 21.67 -17.93
CA MET A 161 15.96 21.36 -19.27
C MET A 161 16.46 19.91 -19.29
N ALA A 162 15.54 18.96 -19.47
CA ALA A 162 15.85 17.56 -19.65
C ALA A 162 16.16 17.31 -21.14
N GLU A 163 17.21 16.53 -21.41
CA GLU A 163 17.45 16.02 -22.76
C GLU A 163 16.28 15.11 -23.16
N PRO A 164 15.76 15.21 -24.41
CA PRO A 164 14.72 14.32 -24.87
C PRO A 164 15.17 12.86 -24.72
N MET A 165 14.47 12.07 -23.92
CA MET A 165 14.66 10.63 -23.92
C MET A 165 14.31 10.10 -25.32
N ALA A 166 15.17 9.26 -25.90
CA ALA A 166 14.91 8.65 -27.20
C ALA A 166 13.56 7.91 -27.20
N GLU A 167 12.73 8.19 -28.21
CA GLU A 167 11.29 7.88 -28.25
C GLU A 167 10.97 6.40 -28.52
N GLN A 168 11.97 5.51 -28.58
CA GLN A 168 11.85 4.25 -29.32
C GLN A 168 11.66 2.97 -28.48
N GLU A 169 11.57 3.07 -27.14
CA GLU A 169 11.44 1.88 -26.26
C GLU A 169 10.27 1.95 -25.26
N LEU A 170 9.34 2.91 -25.41
CA LEU A 170 8.31 3.15 -24.39
C LEU A 170 6.95 2.59 -24.79
N ARG A 171 6.31 1.88 -23.86
CA ARG A 171 4.90 1.51 -23.97
C ARG A 171 4.05 2.73 -23.63
N THR A 172 3.72 3.54 -24.62
CA THR A 172 2.98 4.78 -24.42
C THR A 172 1.47 4.53 -24.36
N PHE A 173 0.83 5.03 -23.30
CA PHE A 173 -0.61 5.01 -23.09
C PHE A 173 -1.15 6.42 -22.86
N GLN A 174 -2.30 6.72 -23.45
CA GLN A 174 -3.04 7.96 -23.25
C GLN A 174 -4.11 7.75 -22.19
N VAL A 175 -4.27 8.73 -21.30
CA VAL A 175 -5.28 8.74 -20.24
C VAL A 175 -6.01 10.06 -20.27
N ASN A 176 -7.34 10.02 -20.34
CA ASN A 176 -8.17 11.19 -20.15
C ASN A 176 -8.76 11.21 -18.74
N LEU A 177 -8.31 12.13 -17.90
CA LEU A 177 -8.83 12.28 -16.56
C LEU A 177 -10.22 12.91 -16.55
N SER A 178 -10.77 13.51 -17.60
CA SER A 178 -12.17 13.97 -17.56
C SER A 178 -13.18 12.81 -17.54
N ASP A 179 -12.75 11.62 -17.94
CA ASP A 179 -13.62 10.45 -17.95
C ASP A 179 -13.99 10.04 -16.51
N PRO A 180 -15.26 9.65 -16.24
CA PRO A 180 -15.67 9.18 -14.91
C PRO A 180 -14.86 7.96 -14.45
N THR A 181 -14.47 7.11 -15.40
CA THR A 181 -13.59 5.96 -15.21
C THR A 181 -12.48 6.02 -16.25
N PRO A 182 -11.35 6.69 -15.96
CA PRO A 182 -10.28 6.83 -16.93
C PRO A 182 -9.70 5.46 -17.33
N VAL A 183 -9.65 5.19 -18.62
CA VAL A 183 -9.09 3.95 -19.18
C VAL A 183 -7.83 4.31 -19.97
N PRO A 184 -6.65 3.81 -19.56
CA PRO A 184 -5.44 3.93 -20.38
C PRO A 184 -5.63 3.26 -21.74
N ARG A 185 -5.30 3.98 -22.82
CA ARG A 185 -5.36 3.47 -24.20
C ARG A 185 -3.98 3.50 -24.83
N PRO A 186 -3.52 2.42 -25.49
CA PRO A 186 -2.21 2.44 -26.13
C PRO A 186 -2.18 3.47 -27.26
N ALA A 187 -1.04 4.12 -27.44
CA ALA A 187 -0.79 4.99 -28.60
C ALA A 187 -0.70 4.16 -29.90
N ASP A 188 -0.75 4.84 -31.05
CA ASP A 188 -0.66 4.18 -32.35
C ASP A 188 0.62 3.34 -32.48
N GLY A 189 0.46 2.08 -32.86
CA GLY A 189 1.57 1.13 -33.01
C GLY A 189 2.07 0.51 -31.70
N VAL A 190 1.54 0.91 -30.54
CA VAL A 190 1.82 0.27 -29.25
C VAL A 190 0.80 -0.86 -29.02
N PRO A 191 1.23 -2.10 -28.70
CA PRO A 191 0.31 -3.17 -28.34
C PRO A 191 -0.50 -2.83 -27.09
N ASP A 192 -1.71 -3.37 -26.98
CA ASP A 192 -2.43 -3.33 -25.69
C ASP A 192 -1.94 -4.45 -24.76
N PHE A 193 -2.37 -4.42 -23.50
CA PHE A 193 -2.13 -5.48 -22.54
C PHE A 193 -2.63 -6.85 -23.05
N PRO A 194 -1.97 -7.96 -22.66
CA PRO A 194 -1.00 -8.08 -21.57
C PRO A 194 0.47 -7.83 -21.96
N TYR A 195 1.29 -7.53 -20.96
CA TYR A 195 2.76 -7.47 -21.05
C TYR A 195 3.41 -8.48 -20.11
N THR A 196 4.67 -8.84 -20.35
CA THR A 196 5.42 -9.76 -19.48
C THR A 196 6.68 -9.09 -18.99
N VAL A 197 6.95 -9.16 -17.69
CA VAL A 197 8.18 -8.66 -17.06
C VAL A 197 8.94 -9.77 -16.38
N SER A 198 10.26 -9.62 -16.31
CA SER A 198 11.15 -10.44 -15.48
C SER A 198 12.22 -9.56 -14.83
N HIS A 199 13.04 -10.12 -13.93
CA HIS A 199 14.18 -9.42 -13.35
C HIS A 199 15.29 -9.10 -14.39
N LEU A 200 15.28 -9.76 -15.56
CA LEU A 200 16.21 -9.49 -16.66
C LEU A 200 15.60 -8.64 -17.78
N ASP A 201 14.28 -8.43 -17.73
CA ASP A 201 13.51 -7.77 -18.78
C ASP A 201 12.43 -6.91 -18.11
N PRO A 202 12.82 -5.75 -17.54
CA PRO A 202 11.87 -4.80 -16.97
C PRO A 202 11.11 -4.07 -18.07
N GLU A 203 9.85 -3.73 -17.82
CA GLU A 203 9.02 -2.96 -18.76
C GLU A 203 8.93 -1.49 -18.32
N ARG A 204 8.89 -0.61 -19.32
CA ARG A 204 8.79 0.85 -19.15
C ARG A 204 7.54 1.37 -19.83
N PHE A 205 6.66 2.00 -19.06
CA PHE A 205 5.44 2.62 -19.55
C PHE A 205 5.52 4.13 -19.43
N LEU A 206 4.95 4.82 -20.42
CA LEU A 206 4.75 6.26 -20.42
C LEU A 206 3.25 6.54 -20.48
N LEU A 207 2.69 7.14 -19.45
CA LEU A 207 1.31 7.61 -19.44
C LEU A 207 1.30 9.09 -19.82
N GLN A 208 0.71 9.39 -20.97
CA GLN A 208 0.36 10.75 -21.38
C GLN A 208 -1.03 11.05 -20.83
N VAL A 209 -1.12 11.97 -19.88
CA VAL A 209 -2.32 12.20 -19.09
C VAL A 209 -2.86 13.59 -19.38
N ASP A 210 -4.10 13.65 -19.84
CA ASP A 210 -4.84 14.87 -20.12
C ASP A 210 -5.86 15.14 -19.02
N ALA A 211 -5.95 16.38 -18.54
CA ALA A 211 -6.92 16.76 -17.52
C ALA A 211 -8.37 16.82 -18.06
N GLY A 212 -8.52 17.09 -19.35
CA GLY A 212 -9.78 17.29 -20.07
C GLY A 212 -10.53 18.57 -19.70
N GLY A 213 -10.00 19.42 -18.81
CA GLY A 213 -10.57 20.70 -18.44
C GLY A 213 -9.93 21.31 -17.19
N PRO A 214 -10.35 22.53 -16.80
CA PRO A 214 -9.84 23.18 -15.62
C PRO A 214 -10.25 22.44 -14.35
N GLY A 215 -9.31 22.23 -13.44
CA GLY A 215 -9.52 21.48 -12.22
C GLY A 215 -8.22 21.20 -11.47
N ASP A 216 -8.38 20.56 -10.32
CA ASP A 216 -7.31 19.95 -9.55
C ASP A 216 -7.66 18.48 -9.34
N VAL A 217 -6.87 17.60 -9.96
CA VAL A 217 -7.16 16.16 -10.00
C VAL A 217 -6.02 15.39 -9.35
N ALA A 218 -6.36 14.63 -8.30
CA ALA A 218 -5.45 13.67 -7.68
C ALA A 218 -5.83 12.24 -8.09
N TRP A 219 -4.84 11.43 -8.45
CA TRP A 219 -5.07 10.10 -9.02
C TRP A 219 -3.90 9.15 -8.79
N ARG A 220 -4.16 7.85 -8.93
CA ARG A 220 -3.15 6.77 -8.83
C ARG A 220 -3.29 5.79 -9.99
N VAL A 221 -2.24 5.01 -10.21
CA VAL A 221 -2.27 3.88 -11.14
C VAL A 221 -2.15 2.58 -10.36
N ASN A 222 -3.03 1.63 -10.63
CA ASN A 222 -2.92 0.28 -10.14
C ASN A 222 -2.42 -0.60 -11.29
N VAL A 223 -1.28 -1.26 -11.09
CA VAL A 223 -0.70 -2.23 -12.02
C VAL A 223 -1.23 -3.60 -11.64
N HIS A 224 -2.10 -4.17 -12.47
CA HIS A 224 -2.66 -5.50 -12.22
C HIS A 224 -1.72 -6.57 -12.75
N TRP A 225 -1.53 -7.62 -11.97
CA TRP A 225 -0.60 -8.69 -12.27
C TRP A 225 -1.20 -10.07 -12.11
N LEU A 226 -0.63 -11.02 -12.84
CA LEU A 226 -0.84 -12.45 -12.71
C LEU A 226 0.53 -13.15 -12.65
N CYS A 227 0.74 -13.94 -11.61
CA CYS A 227 1.95 -14.76 -11.46
C CYS A 227 1.60 -16.07 -10.77
N ASN A 228 1.90 -17.19 -11.41
CA ASN A 228 1.73 -18.53 -10.83
C ASN A 228 0.31 -18.81 -10.28
N GLY A 229 -0.73 -18.42 -11.03
CA GLY A 229 -2.13 -18.60 -10.62
C GLY A 229 -2.62 -17.64 -9.53
N ARG A 230 -1.77 -16.73 -9.05
CA ARG A 230 -2.15 -15.62 -8.16
C ARG A 230 -2.29 -14.35 -8.97
N SER A 231 -3.25 -13.52 -8.60
CA SER A 231 -3.41 -12.16 -9.13
C SER A 231 -3.50 -11.14 -8.00
N GLY A 232 -3.30 -9.89 -8.36
CA GLY A 232 -3.44 -8.73 -7.49
C GLY A 232 -3.07 -7.47 -8.23
N ASP A 233 -2.89 -6.39 -7.49
CA ASP A 233 -2.40 -5.13 -8.03
C ASP A 233 -1.34 -4.51 -7.12
N VAL A 234 -0.47 -3.70 -7.73
CA VAL A 234 0.48 -2.84 -7.02
C VAL A 234 0.15 -1.41 -7.38
N ILE A 235 0.05 -0.56 -6.36
CA ILE A 235 -0.16 0.87 -6.56
C ILE A 235 1.16 1.50 -7.00
N ALA A 236 1.11 2.19 -8.12
CA ALA A 236 2.13 3.11 -8.56
C ALA A 236 1.68 4.53 -8.20
N ASP A 237 2.48 5.19 -7.38
CA ASP A 237 2.22 6.52 -6.86
C ASP A 237 3.53 7.34 -6.84
N ASN A 238 3.40 8.63 -6.55
CA ASN A 238 4.52 9.56 -6.48
C ASN A 238 5.07 9.58 -5.05
N GLU A 239 5.93 8.61 -4.72
CA GLU A 239 6.58 8.48 -3.40
C GLU A 239 5.57 8.41 -2.24
N GLY A 240 4.50 7.62 -2.40
CA GLY A 240 3.42 7.45 -1.43
C GLY A 240 2.27 8.45 -1.58
N GLN A 241 2.44 9.50 -2.39
CA GLN A 241 1.41 10.50 -2.69
C GLN A 241 0.74 10.20 -4.03
N PRO A 242 -0.56 10.50 -4.21
CA PRO A 242 -1.17 10.44 -5.54
C PRO A 242 -0.47 11.41 -6.50
N PHE A 243 -0.49 11.07 -7.79
CA PHE A 243 -0.17 12.03 -8.83
C PHE A 243 -1.17 13.17 -8.80
N ARG A 244 -0.73 14.37 -9.16
CA ARG A 244 -1.60 15.55 -9.13
C ARG A 244 -1.38 16.40 -10.37
N LEU A 245 -2.47 16.82 -10.98
CA LEU A 245 -2.47 17.71 -12.14
C LEU A 245 -3.46 18.85 -11.88
N VAL A 246 -2.95 20.07 -11.92
CA VAL A 246 -3.75 21.29 -11.79
C VAL A 246 -3.81 21.99 -13.15
N THR A 247 -5.02 22.21 -13.64
CA THR A 247 -5.29 22.93 -14.89
C THR A 247 -6.06 24.18 -14.56
N MET A 248 -5.49 25.35 -14.86
CA MET A 248 -6.16 26.63 -14.65
C MET A 248 -7.24 26.87 -15.71
N ARG A 249 -8.16 27.80 -15.44
CA ARG A 249 -9.23 28.16 -16.40
C ARG A 249 -8.71 28.84 -17.66
N ASP A 250 -7.53 29.46 -17.61
CA ASP A 250 -6.97 30.24 -18.70
C ASP A 250 -5.44 30.01 -18.78
N LEU A 251 -4.99 29.34 -19.84
CA LEU A 251 -3.61 29.40 -20.37
C LEU A 251 -3.71 29.52 -21.90
#